data_AF-A0A644Z963-F1
#
_entry.id   AF-A0A644Z963-F1
#
_cell.length_a   1.000
_cell.length_b   1.000
_cell.length_c   1.000
_cell.angle_alpha   90.00
_cell.angle_beta   90.00
_cell.angle_gamma   90.00
#
_symmetry.space_group_name_H-M   'P 1'
#
loop_
_entity.id
_entity.type
_entity.pdbx_description
1 polymer ?
#
loop_
_entity_poly.entity_id
_entity_poly.type
_entity_poly.pdbx_seq_one_letter_code
_entity_poly.pdbx_strand_id
1 'polypeptide(L)'
;MADELTCEQKITLYHTVSGMFMGDGAAPYLIEDGEGVPVDFTFTDVCQYEGRYAVRPLESYSKLLDDYYLLKDRATRAKQRTATLSKLVKGSIERISKKLSHQELELEEFSNRDRWRVFGELLQASLHEIPRGAPFAELMNYYEEGSPLIKIPLDVKKSPAANAQLYFKKYQKAKNGEKILKEQMEKGAEELQYLATVQIALLEAQNERDIAEIRDELTDEGYLVKPKQKGSAKPQKRPSGDPLRFVSKDGFVMLVGKNNRQNDRLIATHEKDDWWLHVLGSAGSHVIVEANGLEVPDSTLEEAAILAALHSKMADEKSVPVTYTKLKSVKKPAGAKPGFVIYQASKTAYVTPKKG
;
A
#
# COMPACT_ATOMS: atom_id res chain seq x y z
N MET A 1 39.29 16.10 -27.39
CA MET A 1 38.46 17.27 -27.75
C MET A 1 39.01 18.62 -27.28
N ALA A 2 40.14 18.71 -26.55
CA ALA A 2 40.77 20.00 -26.20
C ALA A 2 41.81 20.47 -27.24
N ASP A 3 42.35 19.56 -28.06
CA ASP A 3 43.39 19.86 -29.06
C ASP A 3 42.87 20.34 -30.42
N GLU A 4 41.56 20.32 -30.65
CA GLU A 4 40.92 20.74 -31.92
C GLU A 4 40.44 22.20 -31.92
N LEU A 5 40.60 22.92 -30.79
CA LEU A 5 40.15 24.32 -30.67
C LEU A 5 41.16 25.28 -31.32
N THR A 6 40.67 26.20 -32.16
CA THR A 6 41.48 27.26 -32.75
C THR A 6 42.00 28.24 -31.69
N CYS A 7 43.04 29.01 -32.02
CA CYS A 7 43.63 29.99 -31.10
C CYS A 7 42.58 30.98 -30.54
N GLU A 8 41.67 31.46 -31.40
CA GLU A 8 40.55 32.32 -30.98
C GLU A 8 39.60 31.59 -30.03
N GLN A 9 39.24 30.34 -30.30
CA GLN A 9 38.37 29.57 -29.42
C GLN A 9 39.00 29.31 -28.05
N LYS A 10 40.32 29.10 -27.99
CA LYS A 10 41.06 28.95 -26.72
C LYS A 10 41.08 30.25 -25.91
N ILE A 11 41.25 31.40 -26.57
CA ILE A 11 41.20 32.72 -25.92
C ILE A 11 39.79 33.01 -25.39
N THR A 12 38.76 32.77 -26.21
CA THR A 12 37.36 32.92 -25.80
C THR A 12 37.03 32.02 -24.62
N LEU A 13 37.42 30.74 -24.67
CA LEU A 13 37.22 29.81 -23.57
C LEU A 13 37.92 30.28 -22.28
N TYR A 14 39.17 30.75 -22.38
CA TYR A 14 39.91 31.28 -21.25
C TYR A 14 39.21 32.50 -20.62
N HIS A 15 38.74 33.44 -21.44
CA HIS A 15 38.01 34.61 -20.94
C HIS A 15 36.66 34.24 -20.34
N THR A 16 35.90 33.32 -20.94
CA THR A 16 34.62 32.86 -20.39
C THR A 16 34.80 32.14 -19.05
N VAL A 17 35.77 31.23 -18.95
CA VAL A 17 36.05 30.50 -17.71
C VAL A 17 36.61 31.43 -16.64
N SER A 18 37.54 32.31 -17.00
CA SER A 18 38.11 33.29 -16.07
C SER A 18 37.05 34.30 -15.59
N GLY A 19 36.12 34.71 -16.46
CA GLY A 19 34.98 35.55 -16.12
C GLY A 19 34.03 34.87 -15.13
N MET A 20 33.71 33.58 -15.33
CA MET A 20 32.92 32.80 -14.38
C MET A 20 33.54 32.77 -12.98
N PHE A 21 34.85 32.62 -12.86
CA PHE A 21 35.53 32.65 -11.56
C PHE A 21 35.67 34.05 -10.95
N MET A 22 35.58 35.10 -11.77
CA MET A 22 35.55 36.49 -11.30
C MET A 22 34.14 37.04 -11.04
N GLY A 23 33.10 36.23 -11.28
CA GLY A 23 31.70 36.56 -11.02
C GLY A 23 30.99 37.27 -12.19
N ASP A 24 31.63 37.39 -13.35
CA ASP A 24 30.99 37.93 -14.55
C ASP A 24 29.90 36.96 -15.04
N GLY A 25 28.65 37.45 -15.06
CA GLY A 25 27.48 36.66 -15.45
C GLY A 25 26.96 35.70 -14.36
N ALA A 26 27.50 35.77 -13.13
CA ALA A 26 27.05 34.93 -12.03
C ALA A 26 25.66 35.36 -11.53
N ALA A 27 24.68 34.48 -11.64
CA ALA A 27 23.31 34.70 -11.19
C ALA A 27 22.88 33.59 -10.23
N PRO A 28 22.03 33.90 -9.22
CA PRO A 28 21.58 32.90 -8.26
C PRO A 28 20.51 32.01 -8.91
N TYR A 29 20.78 30.71 -9.01
CA TYR A 29 19.84 29.70 -9.53
C TYR A 29 19.48 28.69 -8.45
N LEU A 30 18.18 28.51 -8.23
CA LEU A 30 17.64 27.47 -7.36
C LEU A 30 17.33 26.22 -8.20
N ILE A 31 17.79 25.06 -7.75
CA ILE A 31 17.53 23.76 -8.39
C ILE A 31 16.47 23.02 -7.60
N GLU A 32 15.36 22.71 -8.25
CA GLU A 32 14.21 22.00 -7.68
C GLU A 32 14.00 20.67 -8.40
N ASP A 33 13.55 19.65 -7.67
CA ASP A 33 13.09 18.41 -8.29
C ASP A 33 11.70 18.57 -8.94
N GLY A 34 11.23 17.53 -9.64
CA GLY A 34 9.91 17.53 -10.27
C GLY A 34 8.73 17.68 -9.30
N GLU A 35 8.96 17.67 -7.99
CA GLU A 35 7.96 17.90 -6.93
C GLU A 35 8.07 19.29 -6.30
N GLY A 36 9.01 20.13 -6.77
CA GLY A 36 9.24 21.47 -6.22
C GLY A 36 10.01 21.47 -4.90
N VAL A 37 10.70 20.37 -4.55
CA VAL A 37 11.58 20.32 -3.38
C VAL A 37 12.95 20.85 -3.77
N PRO A 38 13.53 21.78 -3.01
CA PRO A 38 14.87 22.31 -3.30
C PRO A 38 15.91 21.21 -3.13
N VAL A 39 16.65 20.94 -4.20
CA VAL A 39 17.74 19.96 -4.24
C VAL A 39 19.05 20.67 -3.89
N ASP A 40 19.38 21.70 -4.67
CA ASP A 40 20.60 22.46 -4.53
C ASP A 40 20.44 23.89 -5.06
N PHE A 41 21.49 24.68 -4.98
CA PHE A 41 21.55 26.01 -5.58
C PHE A 41 22.92 26.29 -6.19
N THR A 42 22.97 27.14 -7.21
CA THR A 42 24.20 27.43 -7.95
C THR A 42 24.30 28.92 -8.30
N PHE A 43 25.48 29.33 -8.74
CA PHE A 43 25.75 30.69 -9.25
C PHE A 43 25.80 30.76 -10.78
N THR A 44 25.58 29.64 -11.46
CA THR A 44 25.59 29.49 -12.92
C THR A 44 24.51 28.51 -13.34
N ASP A 45 23.91 28.73 -14.51
CA ASP A 45 22.93 27.82 -15.06
C ASP A 45 23.55 26.43 -15.28
N VAL A 46 22.80 25.38 -14.94
CA VAL A 46 23.26 23.98 -15.00
C VAL A 46 22.42 23.23 -16.03
N CYS A 47 22.92 23.20 -17.26
CA CYS A 47 22.27 22.50 -18.37
C CYS A 47 22.55 20.98 -18.37
N GLN A 48 23.44 20.48 -17.51
CA GLN A 48 23.85 19.07 -17.50
C GLN A 48 22.69 18.10 -17.17
N TYR A 49 21.65 18.58 -16.50
CA TYR A 49 20.53 17.75 -16.01
C TYR A 49 19.19 18.08 -16.69
N GLU A 50 19.24 18.53 -17.95
CA GLU A 50 18.05 18.86 -18.75
C GLU A 50 16.91 17.84 -18.59
N GLY A 51 15.73 18.34 -18.25
CA GLY A 51 14.50 17.56 -18.11
C GLY A 51 14.33 16.83 -16.77
N ARG A 52 15.34 16.77 -15.89
CA ARG A 52 15.23 16.12 -14.56
C ARG A 52 14.99 17.11 -13.41
N TYR A 53 15.58 18.30 -13.50
CA TYR A 53 15.46 19.33 -12.48
C TYR A 53 14.97 20.63 -13.09
N ALA A 54 14.12 21.35 -12.35
CA ALA A 54 13.73 22.70 -12.70
C ALA A 54 14.77 23.66 -12.15
N VAL A 55 15.27 24.55 -13.00
CA VAL A 55 16.24 25.59 -12.62
C VAL A 55 15.52 26.92 -12.64
N ARG A 56 15.41 27.57 -11.48
CA ARG A 56 14.71 28.85 -11.32
C ARG A 56 15.72 29.97 -10.99
N PRO A 57 15.91 30.97 -11.88
CA PRO A 57 16.71 32.13 -11.56
C PRO A 57 16.01 32.99 -10.50
N LEU A 58 16.80 33.58 -9.61
CA LEU A 58 16.34 34.46 -8.53
C LEU A 58 17.00 35.84 -8.63
N GLU A 59 16.44 36.81 -7.90
CA GLU A 59 16.87 38.21 -7.95
C GLU A 59 18.13 38.48 -7.12
N SER A 60 18.37 37.70 -6.06
CA SER A 60 19.53 37.88 -5.19
C SER A 60 19.95 36.57 -4.51
N TYR A 61 21.24 36.47 -4.18
CA TYR A 61 21.80 35.35 -3.42
C TYR A 61 21.16 35.21 -2.04
N SER A 62 20.83 36.32 -1.38
CA SER A 62 20.12 36.31 -0.09
C SER A 62 18.74 35.65 -0.21
N LYS A 63 17.94 36.06 -1.21
CA LYS A 63 16.62 35.47 -1.47
C LYS A 63 16.71 33.99 -1.85
N LEU A 64 17.75 33.60 -2.58
CA LEU A 64 18.04 32.21 -2.90
C LEU A 64 18.34 31.36 -1.66
N LEU A 65 19.20 31.84 -0.77
CA LEU A 65 19.52 31.12 0.46
C LEU A 65 18.30 31.04 1.39
N ASP A 66 17.54 32.15 1.52
CA ASP A 66 16.32 32.18 2.32
C ASP A 66 15.28 31.19 1.78
N ASP A 67 14.96 31.23 0.48
CA ASP A 67 14.02 30.32 -0.16
C ASP A 67 14.49 28.86 -0.02
N TYR A 68 15.77 28.58 -0.31
CA TYR A 68 16.34 27.24 -0.23
C TYR A 68 16.24 26.65 1.17
N TYR A 69 16.74 27.35 2.19
CA TYR A 69 16.73 26.84 3.56
C TYR A 69 15.32 26.80 4.14
N LEU A 70 14.44 27.74 3.80
CA LEU A 70 13.05 27.72 4.24
C LEU A 70 12.30 26.50 3.68
N LEU A 71 12.39 26.26 2.38
CA LEU A 71 11.74 25.13 1.71
C LEU A 71 12.34 23.79 2.18
N LYS A 72 13.67 23.71 2.31
CA LYS A 72 14.36 22.51 2.81
C LYS A 72 13.99 22.21 4.25
N ASP A 73 13.96 23.22 5.12
CA ASP A 73 13.58 23.07 6.55
C ASP A 73 12.10 22.73 6.73
N ARG A 74 11.21 23.19 5.84
CA ARG A 74 9.81 22.73 5.81
C ARG A 74 9.73 21.25 5.45
N ALA A 75 10.43 20.83 4.40
CA ALA A 75 10.42 19.43 3.95
C ALA A 75 11.06 18.46 4.97
N THR A 76 12.18 18.84 5.59
CA THR A 76 12.83 18.02 6.62
C THR A 76 12.00 17.95 7.90
N ARG A 77 11.41 19.06 8.36
CA ARG A 77 10.52 19.05 9.53
C ARG A 77 9.28 18.20 9.29
N ALA A 78 8.67 18.28 8.10
CA ALA A 78 7.55 17.40 7.74
C ALA A 78 7.94 15.91 7.84
N LYS A 79 9.07 15.52 7.23
CA LYS A 79 9.58 14.12 7.28
C LYS A 79 9.95 13.68 8.69
N GLN A 80 10.60 14.54 9.49
CA GLN A 80 10.98 14.19 10.87
C GLN A 80 9.77 13.98 11.78
N ARG A 81 8.68 14.74 11.58
CA ARG A 81 7.45 14.61 12.36
C ARG A 81 6.77 13.25 12.18
N THR A 82 6.80 12.69 10.97
CA THR A 82 6.21 11.39 10.67
C THR A 82 7.19 10.23 10.79
N ALA A 83 8.51 10.49 10.79
CA ALA A 83 9.57 9.47 10.76
C ALA A 83 9.39 8.35 11.79
N THR A 84 9.03 8.68 13.03
CA THR A 84 8.85 7.67 14.10
C THR A 84 7.67 6.74 13.80
N LEU A 85 6.54 7.30 13.36
CA LEU A 85 5.36 6.52 12.99
C LEU A 85 5.61 5.72 11.72
N SER A 86 6.22 6.33 10.71
CA SER A 86 6.58 5.66 9.45
C SER A 86 7.53 4.49 9.68
N LYS A 87 8.51 4.62 10.58
CA LYS A 87 9.41 3.52 10.97
C LYS A 87 8.65 2.38 11.65
N LEU A 88 7.72 2.71 12.54
CA LEU A 88 6.87 1.71 13.21
C LEU A 88 6.02 0.94 12.19
N VAL A 89 5.28 1.67 11.35
CA VAL A 89 4.40 1.09 10.32
C VAL A 89 5.20 0.20 9.36
N LYS A 90 6.37 0.68 8.90
CA LYS A 90 7.27 -0.11 8.05
C LYS A 90 7.72 -1.41 8.73
N GLY A 91 8.13 -1.35 10.00
CA GLY A 91 8.52 -2.54 10.76
C GLY A 91 7.37 -3.54 10.97
N SER A 92 6.13 -3.05 11.13
CA SER A 92 4.94 -3.91 11.20
C SER A 92 4.66 -4.59 9.85
N ILE A 93 4.73 -3.83 8.74
CA ILE A 93 4.57 -4.37 7.38
C ILE A 93 5.60 -5.47 7.11
N GLU A 94 6.88 -5.22 7.41
CA GLU A 94 7.95 -6.20 7.21
C GLU A 94 7.71 -7.49 8.02
N ARG A 95 7.27 -7.36 9.28
CA ARG A 95 6.96 -8.51 10.14
C ARG A 95 5.82 -9.35 9.60
N ILE A 96 4.73 -8.71 9.16
CA ILE A 96 3.54 -9.41 8.65
C ILE A 96 3.82 -10.02 7.29
N SER A 97 4.53 -9.32 6.39
CA SER A 97 4.94 -9.85 5.09
C SER A 97 5.80 -11.10 5.24
N LYS A 98 6.77 -11.09 6.18
CA LYS A 98 7.58 -12.28 6.49
C LYS A 98 6.73 -13.42 7.08
N LYS A 99 5.72 -13.10 7.89
CA LYS A 99 4.81 -14.12 8.42
C LYS A 99 4.00 -14.77 7.30
N LEU A 100 3.44 -13.96 6.38
CA LEU A 100 2.66 -14.47 5.24
C LEU A 100 3.51 -15.36 4.33
N SER A 101 4.75 -14.99 4.04
CA SER A 101 5.62 -15.83 3.19
C SER A 101 5.91 -17.20 3.83
N HIS A 102 6.08 -17.27 5.15
CA HIS A 102 6.19 -18.56 5.85
C HIS A 102 4.89 -19.37 5.81
N GLN A 103 3.73 -18.71 5.91
CA GLN A 103 2.43 -19.35 5.82
C GLN A 103 2.12 -19.86 4.39
N GLU A 104 2.58 -19.15 3.35
CA GLU A 104 2.49 -19.62 1.95
C GLU A 104 3.28 -20.92 1.75
N LEU A 105 4.50 -21.00 2.28
CA LEU A 105 5.30 -22.23 2.22
C LEU A 105 4.63 -23.39 2.97
N GLU A 106 4.06 -23.15 4.15
CA GLU A 106 3.31 -24.16 4.90
C GLU A 106 2.03 -24.62 4.16
N LEU A 107 1.38 -23.70 3.42
CA LEU A 107 0.23 -24.01 2.59
C LEU A 107 0.60 -24.93 1.41
N GLU A 108 1.75 -24.71 0.80
CA GLU A 108 2.29 -25.60 -0.24
C GLU A 108 2.54 -27.02 0.31
N GLU A 109 3.03 -27.16 1.54
CA GLU A 109 3.17 -28.47 2.17
C GLU A 109 1.82 -29.19 2.34
N PHE A 110 0.76 -28.45 2.69
CA PHE A 110 -0.59 -29.01 2.78
C PHE A 110 -1.21 -29.38 1.43
N SER A 111 -0.76 -28.80 0.32
CA SER A 111 -1.27 -29.16 -1.02
C SER A 111 -1.03 -30.64 -1.35
N ASN A 112 0.04 -31.23 -0.80
CA ASN A 112 0.37 -32.65 -0.97
C ASN A 112 -0.45 -33.60 -0.09
N ARG A 113 -1.44 -33.11 0.68
CA ARG A 113 -2.24 -33.91 1.62
C ARG A 113 -3.03 -35.04 0.94
N ASP A 114 -3.38 -34.88 -0.33
CA ASP A 114 -4.22 -35.87 -1.04
C ASP A 114 -3.51 -37.22 -1.16
N ARG A 115 -2.17 -37.22 -1.13
CA ARG A 115 -1.37 -38.45 -1.02
C ARG A 115 -1.73 -39.25 0.24
N TRP A 116 -2.01 -38.60 1.37
CA TRP A 116 -2.41 -39.30 2.59
C TRP A 116 -3.83 -39.86 2.50
N ARG A 117 -4.73 -39.21 1.74
CA ARG A 117 -6.07 -39.76 1.48
C ARG A 117 -5.96 -41.04 0.66
N VAL A 118 -5.21 -40.98 -0.45
CA VAL A 118 -4.95 -42.14 -1.32
C VAL A 118 -4.30 -43.27 -0.52
N PHE A 119 -3.30 -42.98 0.32
CA PHE A 119 -2.70 -44.00 1.18
C PHE A 119 -3.70 -44.65 2.14
N GLY A 120 -4.58 -43.86 2.76
CA GLY A 120 -5.63 -44.40 3.63
C GLY A 120 -6.58 -45.32 2.89
N GLU A 121 -7.03 -44.91 1.69
CA GLU A 121 -7.96 -45.68 0.84
C GLU A 121 -7.34 -46.98 0.32
N LEU A 122 -6.11 -46.92 -0.22
CA LEU A 122 -5.38 -48.09 -0.71
C LEU A 122 -5.14 -49.11 0.41
N LEU A 123 -4.67 -48.65 1.58
CA LEU A 123 -4.44 -49.53 2.73
C LEU A 123 -5.73 -50.16 3.25
N GLN A 124 -6.85 -49.43 3.19
CA GLN A 124 -8.15 -49.93 3.62
C GLN A 124 -8.73 -50.96 2.64
N ALA A 125 -8.49 -50.80 1.34
CA ALA A 125 -8.90 -51.76 0.31
C ALA A 125 -8.09 -53.07 0.38
N SER A 126 -6.78 -52.98 0.64
CA SER A 126 -5.85 -54.13 0.66
C SER A 126 -5.52 -54.65 2.06
N LEU A 127 -6.42 -54.50 3.05
CA LEU A 127 -6.16 -54.92 4.44
C LEU A 127 -5.77 -56.40 4.57
N HIS A 128 -6.28 -57.26 3.68
CA HIS A 128 -6.01 -58.70 3.68
C HIS A 128 -4.63 -59.07 3.10
N GLU A 129 -4.02 -58.18 2.31
CA GLU A 129 -2.77 -58.42 1.60
C GLU A 129 -1.54 -57.98 2.43
N ILE A 130 -1.76 -57.18 3.49
CA ILE A 130 -0.69 -56.54 4.26
C ILE A 130 -0.38 -57.35 5.53
N PRO A 131 0.82 -57.94 5.66
CA PRO A 131 1.21 -58.65 6.87
C PRO A 131 1.42 -57.68 8.04
N ARG A 132 1.06 -58.11 9.26
CA ARG A 132 1.31 -57.32 10.47
C ARG A 132 2.82 -57.18 10.70
N GLY A 133 3.26 -55.97 11.04
CA GLY A 133 4.67 -55.66 11.28
C GLY A 133 5.48 -55.32 10.02
N ALA A 134 4.85 -55.21 8.85
CA ALA A 134 5.54 -54.74 7.64
C ALA A 134 5.97 -53.26 7.78
N PRO A 135 7.18 -52.88 7.33
CA PRO A 135 7.63 -51.49 7.32
C PRO A 135 7.06 -50.68 6.13
N PHE A 136 6.59 -51.36 5.08
CA PHE A 136 5.96 -50.74 3.91
C PHE A 136 4.95 -51.71 3.26
N ALA A 137 4.00 -51.17 2.51
CA ALA A 137 3.10 -51.90 1.62
C ALA A 137 3.29 -51.40 0.18
N GLU A 138 3.42 -52.31 -0.78
CA GLU A 138 3.45 -52.01 -2.21
C GLU A 138 2.07 -52.33 -2.79
N LEU A 139 1.29 -51.29 -3.09
CA LEU A 139 -0.10 -51.41 -3.51
C LEU A 139 -0.31 -50.77 -4.87
N MET A 140 -1.29 -51.26 -5.62
CA MET A 140 -1.63 -50.72 -6.93
C MET A 140 -2.40 -49.41 -6.78
N ASN A 141 -1.88 -48.30 -7.33
CA ASN A 141 -2.53 -47.00 -7.28
C ASN A 141 -3.55 -46.85 -8.42
N TYR A 142 -4.80 -47.27 -8.18
CA TYR A 142 -5.87 -47.18 -9.18
C TYR A 142 -6.39 -45.75 -9.46
N TYR A 143 -5.83 -44.72 -8.79
CA TYR A 143 -6.13 -43.31 -9.09
C TYR A 143 -5.23 -42.71 -10.18
N GLU A 144 -4.13 -43.40 -10.55
CA GLU A 144 -3.20 -42.97 -11.59
C GLU A 144 -3.34 -43.85 -12.85
N GLU A 145 -3.19 -43.24 -14.02
CA GLU A 145 -3.26 -43.95 -15.31
C GLU A 145 -2.13 -44.99 -15.40
N GLY A 146 -2.48 -46.21 -15.80
CA GLY A 146 -1.54 -47.35 -15.79
C GLY A 146 -1.39 -48.05 -14.44
N SER A 147 -2.07 -47.59 -13.38
CA SER A 147 -2.12 -48.25 -12.07
C SER A 147 -0.73 -48.63 -11.50
N PRO A 148 0.20 -47.68 -11.38
CA PRO A 148 1.55 -47.95 -10.89
C PRO A 148 1.53 -48.47 -9.44
N LEU A 149 2.52 -49.30 -9.09
CA LEU A 149 2.74 -49.72 -7.71
C LEU A 149 3.29 -48.55 -6.90
N ILE A 150 2.59 -48.20 -5.82
CA ILE A 150 3.02 -47.17 -4.86
C ILE A 150 3.49 -47.80 -3.56
N LYS A 151 4.63 -47.31 -3.06
CA LYS A 151 5.23 -47.78 -1.81
C LYS A 151 4.76 -46.91 -0.64
N ILE A 152 3.90 -47.46 0.21
CA ILE A 152 3.30 -46.76 1.36
C ILE A 152 4.06 -47.17 2.63
N PRO A 153 4.70 -46.25 3.35
CA PRO A 153 5.36 -46.57 4.62
C PRO A 153 4.35 -46.92 5.71
N LEU A 154 4.69 -47.86 6.59
CA LEU A 154 3.81 -48.30 7.68
C LEU A 154 4.52 -48.19 9.03
N ASP A 155 3.75 -47.89 10.08
CA ASP A 155 4.25 -48.04 11.45
C ASP A 155 4.14 -49.51 11.86
N VAL A 156 5.30 -50.15 12.03
CA VAL A 156 5.46 -51.57 12.40
C VAL A 156 4.71 -51.91 13.69
N LYS A 157 4.54 -50.93 14.59
CA LYS A 157 3.84 -51.12 15.88
C LYS A 157 2.32 -51.13 15.74
N LYS A 158 1.78 -50.72 14.58
CA LYS A 158 0.34 -50.58 14.34
C LYS A 158 -0.17 -51.66 13.40
N SER A 159 -1.45 -52.02 13.56
CA SER A 159 -2.13 -52.87 12.58
C SER A 159 -2.32 -52.15 11.25
N PRO A 160 -2.49 -52.85 10.11
CA PRO A 160 -2.78 -52.23 8.82
C PRO A 160 -3.98 -51.27 8.86
N ALA A 161 -5.06 -51.65 9.54
CA ALA A 161 -6.24 -50.80 9.74
C ALA A 161 -5.91 -49.54 10.58
N ALA A 162 -5.07 -49.67 11.61
CA ALA A 162 -4.63 -48.52 12.41
C ALA A 162 -3.67 -47.59 11.64
N ASN A 163 -2.87 -48.13 10.71
CA ASN A 163 -2.05 -47.34 9.79
C ASN A 163 -2.93 -46.57 8.78
N ALA A 164 -3.95 -47.21 8.20
CA ALA A 164 -4.93 -46.53 7.34
C ALA A 164 -5.62 -45.37 8.09
N GLN A 165 -6.09 -45.62 9.32
CA GLN A 165 -6.69 -44.58 10.16
C GLN A 165 -5.71 -43.44 10.50
N LEU A 166 -4.42 -43.73 10.66
CA LEU A 166 -3.39 -42.72 10.89
C LEU A 166 -3.23 -41.79 9.68
N TYR A 167 -3.27 -42.33 8.46
CA TYR A 167 -3.24 -41.54 7.24
C TYR A 167 -4.49 -40.67 7.07
N PHE A 168 -5.68 -41.20 7.39
CA PHE A 168 -6.90 -40.39 7.43
C PHE A 168 -6.83 -39.28 8.49
N LYS A 169 -6.26 -39.54 9.67
CA LYS A 169 -6.02 -38.50 10.69
C LYS A 169 -5.06 -37.42 10.20
N LYS A 170 -3.97 -37.79 9.52
CA LYS A 170 -3.03 -36.83 8.91
C LYS A 170 -3.71 -35.96 7.85
N TYR A 171 -4.50 -36.59 6.97
CA TYR A 171 -5.31 -35.88 5.98
C TYR A 171 -6.29 -34.90 6.63
N GLN A 172 -7.06 -35.32 7.64
CA GLN A 172 -7.99 -34.44 8.34
C GLN A 172 -7.28 -33.29 9.05
N LYS A 173 -6.14 -33.56 9.70
CA LYS A 173 -5.34 -32.52 10.37
C LYS A 173 -4.85 -31.47 9.36
N ALA A 174 -4.35 -31.90 8.20
CA ALA A 174 -3.90 -30.98 7.16
C ALA A 174 -5.05 -30.26 6.46
N LYS A 175 -6.21 -30.90 6.29
CA LYS A 175 -7.42 -30.26 5.78
C LYS A 175 -7.90 -29.13 6.69
N ASN A 176 -7.94 -29.40 7.99
CA ASN A 176 -8.30 -28.39 8.99
C ASN A 176 -7.21 -27.32 9.12
N GLY A 177 -5.94 -27.72 9.08
CA GLY A 177 -4.77 -26.84 9.09
C GLY A 177 -4.79 -25.85 7.93
N GLU A 178 -5.01 -26.32 6.70
CA GLU A 178 -5.14 -25.46 5.52
C GLU A 178 -6.27 -24.44 5.67
N LYS A 179 -7.44 -24.87 6.17
CA LYS A 179 -8.57 -23.95 6.36
C LYS A 179 -8.20 -22.82 7.32
N ILE A 180 -7.65 -23.16 8.49
CA ILE A 180 -7.23 -22.19 9.50
C ILE A 180 -6.11 -21.29 8.96
N LEU A 181 -5.16 -21.86 8.23
CA LEU A 181 -4.03 -21.14 7.67
C LEU A 181 -4.49 -20.13 6.63
N LYS A 182 -5.40 -20.51 5.74
CA LYS A 182 -6.03 -19.60 4.77
C LYS A 182 -6.75 -18.44 5.46
N GLU A 183 -7.54 -18.71 6.50
CA GLU A 183 -8.20 -17.66 7.30
C GLU A 183 -7.19 -16.72 7.98
N GLN A 184 -6.04 -17.23 8.42
CA GLN A 184 -4.97 -16.40 8.99
C GLN A 184 -4.24 -15.57 7.94
N MET A 185 -4.02 -16.13 6.75
CA MET A 185 -3.39 -15.42 5.63
C MET A 185 -4.28 -14.29 5.13
N GLU A 186 -5.59 -14.52 5.01
CA GLU A 186 -6.57 -13.49 4.65
C GLU A 186 -6.52 -12.31 5.63
N LYS A 187 -6.55 -12.58 6.94
CA LYS A 187 -6.40 -11.54 7.98
C LYS A 187 -5.06 -10.81 7.89
N GLY A 188 -3.98 -11.51 7.58
CA GLY A 188 -2.66 -10.90 7.40
C GLY A 188 -2.59 -10.01 6.17
N ALA A 189 -3.24 -10.40 5.08
CA ALA A 189 -3.33 -9.60 3.86
C ALA A 189 -4.18 -8.33 4.07
N GLU A 190 -5.33 -8.45 4.75
CA GLU A 190 -6.16 -7.32 5.17
C GLU A 190 -5.37 -6.34 6.06
N GLU A 191 -4.55 -6.87 6.99
CA GLU A 191 -3.71 -6.07 7.84
C GLU A 191 -2.62 -5.31 7.06
N LEU A 192 -2.00 -5.95 6.07
CA LEU A 192 -1.05 -5.28 5.17
C LEU A 192 -1.72 -4.17 4.37
N GLN A 193 -2.92 -4.41 3.83
CA GLN A 193 -3.68 -3.40 3.10
C GLN A 193 -4.01 -2.20 3.99
N TYR A 194 -4.45 -2.46 5.23
CA TYR A 194 -4.68 -1.41 6.22
C TYR A 194 -3.39 -0.62 6.51
N LEU A 195 -2.26 -1.28 6.80
CA LEU A 195 -1.01 -0.56 7.07
C LEU A 195 -0.51 0.25 5.86
N ALA A 196 -0.80 -0.20 4.63
CA ALA A 196 -0.51 0.57 3.42
C ALA A 196 -1.35 1.85 3.34
N THR A 197 -2.64 1.82 3.72
CA THR A 197 -3.46 3.05 3.79
C THR A 197 -2.91 4.04 4.81
N VAL A 198 -2.45 3.56 5.97
CA VAL A 198 -1.81 4.41 6.99
C VAL A 198 -0.51 5.01 6.48
N GLN A 199 0.27 4.26 5.70
CA GLN A 199 1.50 4.78 5.09
C GLN A 199 1.22 5.94 4.12
N ILE A 200 0.18 5.84 3.30
CA ILE A 200 -0.25 6.93 2.40
C ILE A 200 -0.65 8.15 3.24
N ALA A 201 -1.51 7.95 4.25
CA ALA A 201 -1.93 9.03 5.14
C ALA A 201 -0.75 9.74 5.83
N LEU A 202 0.30 8.99 6.21
CA LEU A 202 1.52 9.57 6.79
C LEU A 202 2.36 10.37 5.79
N LEU A 203 2.32 10.01 4.50
CA LEU A 203 2.99 10.77 3.44
C LEU A 203 2.25 12.06 3.11
N GLU A 204 0.92 12.02 3.15
CA GLU A 204 0.05 13.18 2.86
C GLU A 204 -0.16 14.13 4.05
N ALA A 205 0.21 13.71 5.27
CA ALA A 205 0.04 14.51 6.47
C ALA A 205 0.89 15.79 6.42
N GLN A 206 0.21 16.95 6.39
CA GLN A 206 0.87 18.26 6.32
C GLN A 206 1.03 18.89 7.71
N ASN A 207 0.05 18.66 8.59
CA ASN A 207 -0.06 19.37 9.86
C ASN A 207 0.06 18.43 11.07
N GLU A 208 0.40 18.99 12.22
CA GLU A 208 0.52 18.23 13.47
C GLU A 208 -0.83 17.59 13.90
N ARG A 209 -1.95 18.18 13.47
CA ARG A 209 -3.29 17.62 13.68
C ARG A 209 -3.49 16.31 12.91
N ASP A 210 -3.09 16.27 11.65
CA ASP A 210 -3.22 15.07 10.80
C ASP A 210 -2.39 13.92 11.39
N ILE A 211 -1.16 14.22 11.83
CA ILE A 211 -0.25 13.26 12.47
C ILE A 211 -0.83 12.77 13.80
N ALA A 212 -1.44 13.66 14.59
CA ALA A 212 -2.08 13.28 15.84
C ALA A 212 -3.27 12.33 15.61
N GLU A 213 -4.07 12.55 14.57
CA GLU A 213 -5.18 11.65 14.21
C GLU A 213 -4.69 10.26 13.81
N ILE A 214 -3.65 10.20 12.98
CA ILE A 214 -3.05 8.91 12.57
C ILE A 214 -2.46 8.20 13.80
N ARG A 215 -1.83 8.95 14.71
CA ARG A 215 -1.31 8.38 15.97
C ARG A 215 -2.43 7.83 16.85
N ASP A 216 -3.53 8.57 16.97
CA ASP A 216 -4.69 8.14 17.76
C ASP A 216 -5.33 6.89 17.12
N GLU A 217 -5.43 6.84 15.79
CA GLU A 217 -5.85 5.64 15.04
C GLU A 217 -4.97 4.43 15.35
N LEU A 218 -3.64 4.56 15.19
CA LEU A 218 -2.69 3.49 15.49
C LEU A 218 -2.72 3.06 16.97
N THR A 219 -3.07 3.97 17.87
CA THR A 219 -3.22 3.68 19.31
C THR A 219 -4.52 2.93 19.60
N ASP A 220 -5.61 3.26 18.91
CA ASP A 220 -6.89 2.56 19.04
C ASP A 220 -6.83 1.14 18.45
N GLU A 221 -6.11 0.97 17.34
CA GLU A 221 -5.85 -0.34 16.71
C GLU A 221 -4.77 -1.18 17.43
N GLY A 222 -4.13 -0.63 18.47
CA GLY A 222 -3.20 -1.37 19.33
C GLY A 222 -1.75 -1.46 18.83
N TYR A 223 -1.38 -0.75 17.77
CA TYR A 223 0.02 -0.64 17.32
C TYR A 223 0.87 0.24 18.23
N LEU A 224 0.23 1.14 18.98
CA LEU A 224 0.87 2.01 19.96
C LEU A 224 0.31 1.75 21.35
N VAL A 225 1.20 1.76 22.35
CA VAL A 225 0.79 1.68 23.75
C VAL A 225 0.07 2.97 24.13
N LYS A 226 -1.17 2.85 24.62
CA LYS A 226 -1.89 3.97 25.21
C LYS A 226 -1.05 4.57 26.33
N PRO A 227 -0.70 5.87 26.28
CA PRO A 227 0.03 6.49 27.38
C PRO A 227 -0.76 6.27 28.67
N LYS A 228 -0.11 5.78 29.73
CA LYS A 228 -0.73 5.60 31.04
C LYS A 228 -1.28 6.94 31.51
N GLN A 229 -2.58 7.18 31.35
CA GLN A 229 -3.22 8.37 31.87
C GLN A 229 -3.17 8.33 33.39
N LYS A 230 -2.44 9.27 34.00
CA LYS A 230 -2.66 9.66 35.39
C LYS A 230 -3.99 10.42 35.43
N GLY A 231 -5.08 9.72 35.73
CA GLY A 231 -6.41 10.33 35.96
C GLY A 231 -7.50 9.81 35.03
N SER A 232 -8.69 9.62 35.60
CA SER A 232 -9.91 9.03 35.03
C SER A 232 -10.66 9.91 34.01
N ALA A 233 -9.98 10.83 33.33
CA ALA A 233 -10.61 11.70 32.34
C ALA A 233 -10.56 11.02 30.96
N LYS A 234 -11.73 10.61 30.43
CA LYS A 234 -11.86 10.18 29.03
C LYS A 234 -11.18 11.23 28.14
N PRO A 235 -10.22 10.85 27.28
CA PRO A 235 -9.61 11.81 26.36
C PRO A 235 -10.73 12.40 25.50
N GLN A 236 -10.92 13.73 25.58
CA GLN A 236 -11.78 14.44 24.64
C GLN A 236 -11.22 14.15 23.24
N LYS A 237 -12.03 13.52 22.38
CA LYS A 237 -11.68 13.35 20.97
C LYS A 237 -11.41 14.74 20.41
N ARG A 238 -10.18 14.97 19.96
CA ARG A 238 -9.82 16.22 19.27
C ARG A 238 -10.75 16.36 18.06
N PRO A 239 -11.23 17.57 17.75
CA PRO A 239 -11.99 17.78 16.52
C PRO A 239 -11.12 17.31 15.35
N SER A 240 -11.65 16.41 14.52
CA SER A 240 -10.90 15.96 13.35
C SER A 240 -10.71 17.14 12.41
N GLY A 241 -9.55 17.21 11.76
CA GLY A 241 -9.32 18.09 10.64
C GLY A 241 -10.35 17.86 9.54
N ASP A 242 -10.55 18.90 8.74
CA ASP A 242 -11.44 18.84 7.60
C ASP A 242 -10.79 18.03 6.46
N PRO A 243 -11.60 17.24 5.73
CA PRO A 243 -11.15 16.57 4.51
C PRO A 243 -10.65 17.60 3.48
N LEU A 244 -9.86 17.15 2.51
CA LEU A 244 -9.53 18.01 1.37
C LEU A 244 -10.82 18.28 0.60
N ARG A 245 -11.02 19.54 0.21
CA ARG A 245 -12.21 19.99 -0.50
C ARG A 245 -11.82 20.54 -1.85
N PHE A 246 -12.43 20.01 -2.89
CA PHE A 246 -12.28 20.43 -4.28
C PHE A 246 -13.66 20.77 -4.85
N VAL A 247 -13.66 21.52 -5.95
CA VAL A 247 -14.87 21.86 -6.70
C VAL A 247 -14.61 21.46 -8.15
N SER A 248 -15.51 20.65 -8.72
CA SER A 248 -15.39 20.23 -10.12
C SER A 248 -15.63 21.39 -11.07
N LYS A 249 -15.25 21.24 -12.33
CA LYS A 249 -15.58 22.26 -13.36
C LYS A 249 -17.08 22.51 -13.48
N ASP A 250 -17.89 21.49 -13.16
CA ASP A 250 -19.35 21.55 -13.19
C ASP A 250 -19.95 22.13 -11.88
N GLY A 251 -19.11 22.52 -10.91
CA GLY A 251 -19.53 23.17 -9.67
C GLY A 251 -19.88 22.22 -8.51
N PHE A 252 -19.64 20.91 -8.66
CA PHE A 252 -19.92 19.93 -7.61
C PHE A 252 -18.78 19.88 -6.58
N VAL A 253 -19.13 19.74 -5.31
CA VAL A 253 -18.14 19.61 -4.23
C VAL A 253 -17.64 18.17 -4.17
N MET A 254 -16.31 18.03 -4.13
CA MET A 254 -15.63 16.74 -4.00
C MET A 254 -14.78 16.76 -2.72
N LEU A 255 -14.93 15.73 -1.89
CA LEU A 255 -14.25 15.62 -0.59
C LEU A 255 -13.34 14.40 -0.58
N VAL A 256 -12.08 14.58 -0.19
CA VAL A 256 -11.08 13.50 -0.09
C VAL A 256 -10.64 13.37 1.37
N GLY A 257 -10.79 12.18 1.93
CA GLY A 257 -10.33 11.92 3.30
C GLY A 257 -8.82 11.75 3.37
N LYS A 258 -8.16 12.35 4.38
CA LYS A 258 -6.69 12.30 4.53
C LYS A 258 -6.19 11.09 5.33
N ASN A 259 -7.10 10.42 6.03
CA ASN A 259 -6.80 9.24 6.84
C ASN A 259 -8.05 8.36 6.96
N ASN A 260 -7.88 7.17 7.52
CA ASN A 260 -8.95 6.17 7.57
C ASN A 260 -10.12 6.59 8.48
N ARG A 261 -9.85 7.32 9.57
CA ARG A 261 -10.91 7.86 10.44
C ARG A 261 -11.76 8.91 9.73
N GLN A 262 -11.14 9.76 8.92
CA GLN A 262 -11.84 10.72 8.07
C GLN A 262 -12.62 9.99 6.98
N ASN A 263 -12.04 8.97 6.34
CA ASN A 263 -12.73 8.14 5.34
C ASN A 263 -14.02 7.52 5.91
N ASP A 264 -13.94 6.92 7.11
CA ASP A 264 -15.12 6.38 7.80
C ASP A 264 -16.16 7.46 8.11
N ARG A 265 -15.70 8.64 8.55
CA ARG A 265 -16.59 9.77 8.85
C ARG A 265 -17.30 10.25 7.59
N LEU A 266 -16.58 10.40 6.47
CA LEU A 266 -17.15 10.78 5.18
C LEU A 266 -18.28 9.82 4.80
N ILE A 267 -18.06 8.52 4.89
CA ILE A 267 -19.10 7.53 4.57
C ILE A 267 -20.30 7.62 5.53
N ALA A 268 -20.07 7.91 6.80
CA ALA A 268 -21.13 7.94 7.81
C ALA A 268 -21.96 9.23 7.82
N THR A 269 -21.41 10.36 7.37
CA THR A 269 -22.07 11.68 7.47
C THR A 269 -22.72 12.15 6.18
N HIS A 270 -22.40 11.56 5.02
CA HIS A 270 -22.88 12.02 3.72
C HIS A 270 -24.16 11.30 3.28
N GLU A 271 -24.81 11.85 2.27
CA GLU A 271 -26.11 11.38 1.80
C GLU A 271 -25.99 10.11 0.97
N LYS A 272 -27.00 9.26 1.06
CA LYS A 272 -27.00 7.94 0.41
C LYS A 272 -26.93 7.99 -1.12
N ASP A 273 -27.36 9.10 -1.71
CA ASP A 273 -27.33 9.33 -3.15
C ASP A 273 -26.07 10.07 -3.63
N ASP A 274 -25.15 10.40 -2.73
CA ASP A 274 -23.80 10.87 -3.11
C ASP A 274 -23.01 9.75 -3.79
N TRP A 275 -21.99 10.15 -4.55
CA TRP A 275 -21.09 9.19 -5.19
C TRP A 275 -19.86 8.95 -4.33
N TRP A 276 -19.49 7.69 -4.21
CA TRP A 276 -18.27 7.24 -3.56
C TRP A 276 -17.33 6.67 -4.60
N LEU A 277 -16.05 7.07 -4.52
CA LEU A 277 -14.99 6.60 -5.39
C LEU A 277 -13.77 6.15 -4.57
N HIS A 278 -13.14 5.08 -5.04
CA HIS A 278 -11.92 4.52 -4.44
C HIS A 278 -11.15 3.66 -5.45
N VAL A 279 -9.84 3.58 -5.28
CA VAL A 279 -8.95 2.81 -6.15
C VAL A 279 -9.17 1.30 -5.96
N LEU A 280 -9.39 0.58 -7.05
CA LEU A 280 -9.69 -0.85 -7.00
C LEU A 280 -8.46 -1.67 -6.56
N GLY A 281 -8.62 -2.49 -5.51
CA GLY A 281 -7.62 -3.48 -5.10
C GLY A 281 -6.33 -2.91 -4.49
N SER A 282 -6.29 -1.61 -4.20
CA SER A 282 -5.11 -0.95 -3.64
C SER A 282 -5.48 -0.01 -2.50
N ALA A 283 -4.45 0.43 -1.76
CA ALA A 283 -4.62 1.41 -0.70
C ALA A 283 -4.74 2.82 -1.30
N GLY A 284 -5.70 3.59 -0.80
CA GLY A 284 -5.95 4.96 -1.22
C GLY A 284 -7.07 5.62 -0.43
N SER A 285 -7.24 6.92 -0.63
CA SER A 285 -8.22 7.76 0.05
C SER A 285 -9.63 7.59 -0.52
N HIS A 286 -10.65 7.76 0.32
CA HIS A 286 -12.04 7.75 -0.14
C HIS A 286 -12.40 9.14 -0.66
N VAL A 287 -13.06 9.16 -1.82
CA VAL A 287 -13.56 10.40 -2.43
C VAL A 287 -15.09 10.37 -2.44
N ILE A 288 -15.71 11.43 -1.94
CA ILE A 288 -17.16 11.64 -2.01
C ILE A 288 -17.45 12.81 -2.94
N VAL A 289 -18.42 12.65 -3.84
CA VAL A 289 -19.00 13.74 -4.63
C VAL A 289 -20.39 14.02 -4.11
N GLU A 290 -20.60 15.23 -3.60
CA GLU A 290 -21.90 15.68 -3.09
C GLU A 290 -22.86 15.92 -4.27
N ALA A 291 -23.86 15.05 -4.41
CA ALA A 291 -24.83 15.16 -5.50
C ALA A 291 -25.87 16.25 -5.20
N ASN A 292 -26.21 16.48 -3.93
CA ASN A 292 -27.21 17.46 -3.48
C ASN A 292 -28.57 17.35 -4.23
N GLY A 293 -28.95 16.13 -4.62
CA GLY A 293 -30.18 15.85 -5.37
C GLY A 293 -30.10 16.13 -6.88
N LEU A 294 -28.95 16.55 -7.40
CA LEU A 294 -28.69 16.74 -8.83
C LEU A 294 -28.06 15.50 -9.44
N GLU A 295 -28.24 15.34 -10.75
CA GLU A 295 -27.53 14.32 -11.52
C GLU A 295 -26.08 14.77 -11.73
N VAL A 296 -25.13 13.99 -11.22
CA VAL A 296 -23.70 14.28 -11.33
C VAL A 296 -23.22 13.87 -12.73
N PRO A 297 -22.67 14.80 -13.53
CA PRO A 297 -22.14 14.49 -14.86
C PRO A 297 -20.93 13.55 -14.81
N ASP A 298 -20.72 12.79 -15.89
CA ASP A 298 -19.56 11.89 -16.03
C ASP A 298 -18.22 12.65 -15.94
N SER A 299 -18.16 13.91 -16.39
CA SER A 299 -16.97 14.78 -16.26
C SER A 299 -16.56 15.00 -14.81
N THR A 300 -17.52 15.21 -13.90
CA THR A 300 -17.25 15.34 -12.47
C THR A 300 -16.80 14.00 -11.86
N LEU A 301 -17.38 12.88 -12.30
CA LEU A 301 -16.95 11.55 -11.84
C LEU A 301 -15.53 11.22 -12.30
N GLU A 302 -15.14 11.65 -13.50
CA GLU A 302 -13.78 11.51 -14.01
C GLU A 302 -12.78 12.33 -13.18
N GLU A 303 -13.10 13.60 -12.87
CA GLU A 303 -12.28 14.45 -11.99
C GLU A 303 -12.13 13.85 -10.59
N ALA A 304 -13.22 13.35 -10.02
CA ALA A 304 -13.20 12.67 -8.72
C ALA A 304 -12.38 11.37 -8.77
N ALA A 305 -12.42 10.64 -9.88
CA ALA A 305 -11.62 9.43 -10.06
C ALA A 305 -10.13 9.75 -10.15
N ILE A 306 -9.75 10.84 -10.83
CA ILE A 306 -8.36 11.34 -10.87
C ILE A 306 -7.89 11.69 -9.45
N LEU A 307 -8.73 12.36 -8.64
CA LEU A 307 -8.41 12.65 -7.23
C LEU A 307 -8.18 11.36 -6.42
N ALA A 308 -9.05 10.36 -6.59
CA ALA A 308 -8.91 9.07 -5.90
C ALA A 308 -7.59 8.38 -6.29
N ALA A 309 -7.20 8.46 -7.56
CA ALA A 309 -5.96 7.88 -8.06
C ALA A 309 -4.71 8.64 -7.56
N LEU A 310 -4.75 9.98 -7.54
CA LEU A 310 -3.67 10.84 -7.02
C LEU A 310 -3.41 10.60 -5.52
N HIS A 311 -4.47 10.38 -4.75
CA HIS A 311 -4.39 10.12 -3.30
C HIS A 311 -4.34 8.63 -2.99
N SER A 312 -3.55 7.87 -3.75
CA SER A 312 -3.41 6.43 -3.61
C SER A 312 -1.98 5.95 -3.79
N LYS A 313 -1.75 4.66 -3.52
CA LYS A 313 -0.47 4.01 -3.81
C LYS A 313 -0.12 4.03 -5.31
N MET A 314 -1.12 4.13 -6.19
CA MET A 314 -0.96 4.06 -7.64
C MET A 314 -0.86 5.45 -8.30
N ALA A 315 -0.51 6.49 -7.55
CA ALA A 315 -0.44 7.87 -8.05
C ALA A 315 0.54 8.07 -9.23
N ASP A 316 1.58 7.23 -9.32
CA ASP A 316 2.60 7.30 -10.39
C ASP A 316 2.27 6.40 -11.60
N GLU A 317 1.17 5.63 -11.55
CA GLU A 317 0.81 4.71 -12.62
C GLU A 317 0.05 5.41 -13.75
N LYS A 318 0.25 4.95 -14.99
CA LYS A 318 -0.37 5.58 -16.17
C LYS A 318 -1.86 5.27 -16.33
N SER A 319 -2.34 4.17 -15.75
CA SER A 319 -3.72 3.71 -15.87
C SER A 319 -4.15 3.05 -14.57
N VAL A 320 -4.93 3.78 -13.77
CA VAL A 320 -5.37 3.39 -12.45
C VAL A 320 -6.84 2.99 -12.50
N PRO A 321 -7.21 1.76 -12.09
CA PRO A 321 -8.60 1.37 -11.99
C PRO A 321 -9.25 2.01 -10.75
N VAL A 322 -10.25 2.85 -10.97
CA VAL A 322 -11.02 3.51 -9.92
C VAL A 322 -12.45 3.01 -9.94
N THR A 323 -12.87 2.48 -8.81
CA THR A 323 -14.24 2.04 -8.58
C THR A 323 -15.09 3.22 -8.16
N TYR A 324 -16.29 3.33 -8.72
CA TYR A 324 -17.28 4.30 -8.28
C TYR A 324 -18.68 3.68 -8.16
N THR A 325 -19.41 4.09 -7.13
CA THR A 325 -20.80 3.68 -6.89
C THR A 325 -21.52 4.70 -6.02
N LYS A 326 -22.83 4.54 -5.83
CA LYS A 326 -23.62 5.35 -4.90
C LYS A 326 -23.29 4.97 -3.46
N LEU A 327 -23.27 5.94 -2.55
CA LEU A 327 -22.91 5.72 -1.15
C LEU A 327 -23.84 4.70 -0.46
N LYS A 328 -25.11 4.61 -0.86
CA LYS A 328 -26.06 3.57 -0.38
C LYS A 328 -25.61 2.13 -0.60
N SER A 329 -24.76 1.91 -1.60
CA SER A 329 -24.21 0.58 -1.92
C SER A 329 -22.94 0.27 -1.14
N VAL A 330 -22.39 1.24 -0.40
CA VAL A 330 -21.18 1.12 0.41
C VAL A 330 -21.58 0.86 1.87
N LYS A 331 -20.95 -0.13 2.49
CA LYS A 331 -21.18 -0.47 3.90
C LYS A 331 -19.87 -0.76 4.60
N LYS A 332 -19.76 -0.33 5.85
CA LYS A 332 -18.67 -0.73 6.75
C LYS A 332 -19.10 -1.96 7.56
N PRO A 333 -18.43 -3.12 7.43
CA PRO A 333 -18.72 -4.28 8.25
C PRO A 333 -18.42 -4.02 9.73
N ALA A 334 -19.21 -4.62 10.63
CA ALA A 334 -18.99 -4.49 12.06
C ALA A 334 -17.66 -5.14 12.47
N GLY A 335 -16.82 -4.39 13.19
CA GLY A 335 -15.50 -4.86 13.63
C GLY A 335 -14.40 -4.81 12.57
N ALA A 336 -14.69 -4.31 11.36
CA ALA A 336 -13.67 -4.06 10.35
C ALA A 336 -12.76 -2.89 10.75
N LYS A 337 -11.53 -2.93 10.25
CA LYS A 337 -10.54 -1.87 10.46
C LYS A 337 -11.04 -0.52 9.93
N PRO A 338 -10.57 0.61 10.48
CA PRO A 338 -10.88 1.93 9.95
C PRO A 338 -10.57 2.03 8.45
N GLY A 339 -11.45 2.69 7.69
CA GLY A 339 -11.31 2.85 6.24
C GLY A 339 -11.74 1.62 5.42
N PHE A 340 -11.94 0.46 6.04
CA PHE A 340 -12.39 -0.73 5.32
C PHE A 340 -13.88 -0.65 4.99
N VAL A 341 -14.22 -0.84 3.72
CA VAL A 341 -15.58 -0.89 3.22
C VAL A 341 -15.81 -2.04 2.26
N ILE A 342 -17.05 -2.52 2.26
CA ILE A 342 -17.57 -3.42 1.24
C ILE A 342 -18.59 -2.65 0.40
N TYR A 343 -18.67 -2.97 -0.88
CA TYR A 343 -19.60 -2.34 -1.80
C TYR A 343 -20.16 -3.34 -2.79
N GLN A 344 -21.36 -3.05 -3.28
CA GLN A 344 -22.08 -3.85 -4.28
C GLN A 344 -22.36 -3.00 -5.52
N ALA A 345 -22.50 -3.63 -6.69
CA ALA A 345 -22.88 -2.97 -7.94
C ALA A 345 -22.06 -1.70 -8.23
N SER A 346 -20.77 -1.90 -8.51
CA SER A 346 -19.85 -0.82 -8.82
C SER A 346 -19.47 -0.79 -10.30
N LYS A 347 -19.15 0.40 -10.79
CA LYS A 347 -18.51 0.59 -12.10
C LYS A 347 -17.03 0.89 -11.89
N THR A 348 -16.22 0.60 -12.89
CA THR A 348 -14.78 0.87 -12.87
C THR A 348 -14.42 1.80 -14.01
N ALA A 349 -13.78 2.93 -13.67
CA ALA A 349 -13.15 3.84 -14.63
C ALA A 349 -11.64 3.59 -14.63
N TYR A 350 -10.98 3.80 -15.76
CA TYR A 350 -9.52 3.80 -15.85
C TYR A 350 -9.07 5.23 -16.07
N VAL A 351 -8.28 5.77 -15.16
CA VAL A 351 -7.82 7.16 -15.21
C VAL A 351 -6.31 7.24 -15.14
N THR A 352 -5.76 8.27 -15.77
CA THR A 352 -4.35 8.64 -15.61
C THR A 352 -4.27 9.77 -14.59
N PRO A 353 -3.61 9.58 -13.43
CA PRO A 353 -3.35 10.65 -12.50
C PRO A 353 -2.54 11.75 -13.20
N LYS A 354 -3.08 12.95 -13.27
CA LYS A 354 -2.36 14.14 -13.74
C LYS A 354 -2.45 15.19 -12.65
N LYS A 355 -1.29 15.63 -12.15
CA LYS A 355 -1.19 16.87 -11.35
C LYS A 355 -1.41 18.02 -12.34
N GLY A 356 -2.66 18.47 -12.46
CA GLY A 356 -3.10 19.50 -13.41
C GLY A 356 -3.79 20.64 -12.69
#